data_AF-A0A4P5T674-F1
#
_entry.id   AF-A0A4P5T674-F1
#
_cell.length_a   1.000
_cell.length_b   1.000
_cell.length_c   1.000
_cell.angle_alpha   90.00
_cell.angle_beta   90.00
_cell.angle_gamma   90.00
#
_symmetry.space_group_name_H-M   'P 1'
#
loop_
_entity.id
_entity.type
_entity.pdbx_description
1 polymer ?
#
loop_
_entity_poly.entity_id
_entity_poly.type
_entity_poly.pdbx_seq_one_letter_code
_entity_poly.pdbx_strand_id
1 'polypeptide(L)'
;MYLYNITYRVENTVFDAWKCWVLENNIPSIMSLGLFSSFRFCALLGEENVDAQTYALQFKCENWETFLQYRDGNMSAFFEQQMSLFGEDVLTFSSLLEIHLEG
;
A
#
# COMPACT_ATOMS: atom_id res chain seq x y z
N MET A 1 -4.51 -17.29 -6.07
CA MET A 1 -4.84 -15.96 -5.51
C MET A 1 -3.55 -15.31 -5.06
N TYR A 2 -3.48 -13.99 -5.09
CA TYR A 2 -2.27 -13.26 -4.72
C TYR A 2 -2.60 -12.13 -3.73
N LEU A 3 -1.60 -11.74 -2.95
CA LEU A 3 -1.60 -10.51 -2.16
C LEU A 3 -0.61 -9.54 -2.78
N TYR A 4 -1.10 -8.40 -3.22
CA TYR A 4 -0.25 -7.26 -3.52
C TYR A 4 0.03 -6.50 -2.22
N ASN A 5 1.28 -6.50 -1.78
CA ASN A 5 1.72 -5.88 -0.55
C ASN A 5 2.49 -4.60 -0.85
N ILE A 6 2.10 -3.50 -0.23
CA ILE A 6 2.84 -2.25 -0.23
C ILE A 6 3.33 -2.00 1.20
N THR A 7 4.62 -1.81 1.36
CA THR A 7 5.24 -1.44 2.63
C THR A 7 5.59 0.04 2.58
N TYR A 8 5.22 0.77 3.63
CA TYR A 8 5.53 2.19 3.81
C TYR A 8 6.37 2.34 5.06
N ARG A 9 7.47 3.07 4.95
CA ARG A 9 8.18 3.67 6.08
C ARG A 9 7.89 5.16 6.07
N VAL A 10 7.37 5.67 7.17
CA VAL A 10 6.77 7.01 7.27
C VAL A 10 7.43 7.75 8.41
N GLU A 11 8.11 8.86 8.12
CA GLU A 11 8.70 9.71 9.14
C GLU A 11 7.59 10.30 10.05
N ASN A 12 7.85 10.38 11.36
CA ASN A 12 6.84 10.78 12.36
C ASN A 12 6.28 12.18 12.11
N THR A 13 7.06 13.07 11.49
CA THR A 13 6.68 14.46 11.16
C THR A 13 5.49 14.54 10.19
N VAL A 14 5.33 13.56 9.31
CA VAL A 14 4.27 13.51 8.29
C VAL A 14 3.24 12.42 8.56
N PHE A 15 3.42 11.63 9.62
CA PHE A 15 2.65 10.42 9.90
C PHE A 15 1.13 10.65 9.91
N ASP A 16 0.64 11.65 10.64
CA ASP A 16 -0.80 11.89 10.75
C ASP A 16 -1.41 12.30 9.40
N ALA A 17 -0.72 13.16 8.65
CA ALA A 17 -1.16 13.59 7.32
C ALA A 17 -1.16 12.42 6.33
N TRP A 18 -0.10 11.62 6.34
CA TRP A 18 0.01 10.40 5.53
C TRP A 18 -1.08 9.39 5.88
N LYS A 19 -1.35 9.17 7.17
CA LYS A 19 -2.37 8.22 7.62
C LYS A 19 -3.78 8.66 7.17
N CYS A 20 -4.11 9.94 7.32
CA CYS A 20 -5.38 10.48 6.80
C CYS A 20 -5.47 10.28 5.28
N TRP A 21 -4.42 10.61 4.54
CA TRP A 21 -4.40 10.41 3.09
C TRP A 21 -4.56 8.95 2.69
N VAL A 22 -3.86 8.02 3.35
CA VAL A 22 -3.95 6.59 3.05
C VAL A 22 -5.37 6.07 3.25
N LEU A 23 -5.99 6.42 4.38
CA LEU A 23 -7.30 5.91 4.77
C LEU A 23 -8.44 6.54 3.97
N GLU A 24 -8.37 7.84 3.70
CA GLU A 24 -9.47 8.59 3.08
C GLU A 24 -9.37 8.68 1.56
N ASN A 25 -8.16 8.55 1.00
CA ASN A 25 -7.93 8.74 -0.44
C ASN A 25 -7.32 7.51 -1.09
N ASN A 26 -6.18 7.02 -0.58
CA ASN A 26 -5.44 5.98 -1.28
C ASN A 26 -6.18 4.65 -1.34
N ILE A 27 -6.53 4.08 -0.18
CA ILE A 27 -7.22 2.79 -0.11
C ILE A 27 -8.56 2.84 -0.88
N PRO A 28 -9.43 3.85 -0.67
CA PRO A 28 -10.67 3.96 -1.43
C PRO A 28 -10.45 4.04 -2.95
N SER A 29 -9.46 4.80 -3.42
CA SER A 29 -9.18 4.94 -4.85
C SER A 29 -8.79 3.60 -5.48
N ILE A 30 -7.90 2.83 -4.82
CA ILE A 30 -7.48 1.52 -5.31
C ILE A 30 -8.65 0.52 -5.29
N MET A 31 -9.43 0.49 -4.21
CA MET A 31 -10.58 -0.40 -4.10
C MET A 31 -11.69 -0.07 -5.10
N SER A 32 -11.87 1.22 -5.45
CA SER A 32 -12.87 1.67 -6.42
C SER A 32 -12.63 1.15 -7.85
N LEU A 33 -11.41 0.72 -8.17
CA LEU A 33 -11.07 0.09 -9.44
C LEU A 33 -11.77 -1.26 -9.64
N GLY A 34 -12.27 -1.89 -8.56
CA GLY A 34 -12.91 -3.20 -8.61
C GLY A 34 -11.96 -4.36 -8.91
N LEU A 35 -10.65 -4.12 -8.85
CA LEU A 35 -9.61 -5.13 -9.12
C LEU A 35 -9.24 -5.96 -7.88
N PHE A 36 -9.62 -5.52 -6.68
CA PHE A 36 -9.24 -6.19 -5.43
C PHE A 36 -10.48 -6.57 -4.63
N SER A 37 -10.47 -7.77 -4.05
CA SER A 37 -11.62 -8.31 -3.29
C SER A 37 -11.61 -7.91 -1.81
N SER A 38 -10.45 -7.60 -1.26
CA SER A 38 -10.30 -7.09 0.11
C SER A 38 -8.95 -6.40 0.31
N PHE A 39 -8.81 -5.67 1.42
CA PHE A 39 -7.54 -5.09 1.84
C PHE A 39 -7.28 -5.31 3.34
N ARG A 40 -6.00 -5.21 3.74
CA ARG A 40 -5.56 -5.20 5.14
C ARG A 40 -4.57 -4.05 5.34
N PHE A 41 -4.79 -3.23 6.36
CA PHE A 41 -3.86 -2.17 6.75
C PHE A 41 -3.26 -2.50 8.11
N CYS A 42 -1.98 -2.83 8.13
CA CYS A 42 -1.27 -3.41 9.27
C CYS A 42 -0.12 -2.50 9.69
N ALA A 43 0.02 -2.24 10.98
CA ALA A 43 1.25 -1.68 11.53
C ALA A 43 2.29 -2.80 11.69
N LEU A 44 3.54 -2.53 11.31
CA LEU A 44 4.65 -3.42 11.63
C LEU A 44 5.06 -3.15 13.08
N LEU A 45 4.95 -4.18 13.93
CA LEU A 45 5.34 -4.10 15.35
C LEU A 45 6.77 -4.62 15.54
N GLY A 46 7.45 -4.09 16.55
CA GLY A 46 8.80 -4.54 16.92
C GLY A 46 9.94 -3.89 16.12
N GLU A 47 9.65 -2.86 15.33
CA GLU A 47 10.69 -1.98 14.80
C GLU A 47 11.18 -1.03 15.90
N GLU A 48 12.50 -0.92 16.08
CA GLU A 48 13.14 0.02 17.03
C GLU A 48 13.39 1.41 16.41
N ASN A 49 12.69 1.75 15.31
CA ASN A 49 12.81 3.07 14.69
C ASN A 49 12.02 4.09 15.51
N VAL A 50 12.73 4.94 16.25
CA VAL A 50 12.12 5.99 17.09
C VAL A 50 11.50 7.10 16.22
N ASP A 51 12.06 7.35 15.04
CA ASP A 51 11.73 8.52 14.20
C ASP A 51 10.73 8.23 13.07
N ALA A 52 10.41 6.96 12.81
CA ALA A 52 9.52 6.55 11.72
C ALA A 52 8.64 5.36 12.11
N GLN A 53 7.49 5.23 11.45
CA GLN A 53 6.59 4.10 11.58
C GLN A 53 6.52 3.31 10.28
N THR A 54 6.44 1.99 10.39
CA THR A 54 6.29 1.10 9.23
C THR A 54 4.91 0.46 9.18
N TYR A 55 4.28 0.50 8.01
CA TYR A 55 2.97 -0.09 7.75
C TYR A 55 3.00 -0.95 6.50
N ALA A 56 2.21 -2.01 6.50
CA ALA A 56 1.92 -2.85 5.35
C ALA A 56 0.46 -2.69 4.94
N LEU A 57 0.24 -2.33 3.68
CA LEU A 57 -1.07 -2.32 3.04
C LEU A 57 -1.14 -3.47 2.03
N GLN A 58 -2.06 -4.40 2.26
CA GLN A 58 -2.19 -5.59 1.44
C GLN A 58 -3.52 -5.57 0.72
N PHE A 59 -3.51 -5.87 -0.57
CA PHE A 59 -4.71 -6.02 -1.39
C PHE A 59 -4.80 -7.44 -1.93
N LYS A 60 -5.96 -8.07 -1.78
CA LYS A 60 -6.22 -9.42 -2.28
C LYS A 60 -6.70 -9.37 -3.72
N CYS A 61 -6.00 -10.06 -4.61
CA CYS A 61 -6.38 -10.23 -6.01
C CYS A 61 -6.59 -11.71 -6.36
N GLU A 62 -7.57 -11.96 -7.22
CA GLU A 62 -8.02 -13.31 -7.55
C GLU A 62 -7.01 -14.05 -8.45
N ASN A 63 -6.44 -13.35 -9.43
CA ASN A 63 -5.55 -13.91 -10.44
C ASN A 63 -4.45 -12.91 -10.86
N TRP A 64 -3.51 -13.42 -11.68
CA TRP A 64 -2.34 -12.70 -12.14
C TRP A 64 -2.69 -11.57 -13.12
N GLU A 65 -3.69 -11.80 -13.98
CA GLU A 65 -4.16 -10.85 -14.98
C GLU A 65 -4.69 -9.57 -14.34
N THR A 66 -5.46 -9.70 -13.26
CA THR A 66 -5.96 -8.58 -12.45
C THR A 66 -4.81 -7.76 -11.86
N PHE A 67 -3.75 -8.41 -11.37
CA PHE A 67 -2.57 -7.70 -10.89
C PHE A 67 -1.83 -6.97 -12.01
N LEU A 68 -1.65 -7.58 -13.17
CA LEU A 68 -1.03 -6.94 -14.33
C LEU A 68 -1.80 -5.68 -14.76
N GLN A 69 -3.13 -5.75 -14.81
CA GLN A 69 -3.98 -4.60 -15.12
C GLN A 69 -3.77 -3.45 -14.12
N TYR A 70 -3.68 -3.75 -12.83
CA TYR A 70 -3.38 -2.75 -11.82
C TYR A 70 -1.98 -2.15 -12.00
N ARG A 71 -0.96 -3.01 -12.15
CA ARG A 71 0.45 -2.62 -12.29
C ARG A 71 0.66 -1.69 -13.48
N ASP A 72 0.17 -2.09 -14.65
CA ASP A 72 0.43 -1.41 -15.91
C ASP A 72 -0.39 -0.12 -16.07
N GLY A 73 -1.54 -0.02 -15.39
CA GLY A 73 -2.44 1.15 -15.49
C GLY A 73 -2.30 2.19 -14.38
N ASN A 74 -1.87 1.80 -13.16
CA ASN A 74 -2.11 2.63 -11.97
C ASN A 74 -0.89 2.86 -11.07
N MET A 75 0.17 2.02 -11.16
CA MET A 75 1.31 2.15 -10.23
C MET A 75 2.10 3.46 -10.41
N SER A 76 2.28 3.94 -11.65
CA SER A 76 2.99 5.21 -11.90
C SER A 76 2.24 6.40 -11.29
N ALA A 77 0.94 6.50 -11.58
CA ALA A 77 0.11 7.59 -11.07
C ALA A 77 0.04 7.60 -9.54
N PHE A 78 -0.05 6.42 -8.91
CA PHE A 78 -0.02 6.30 -7.46
C PHE A 78 1.31 6.78 -6.87
N PHE A 79 2.43 6.34 -7.45
CA PHE A 79 3.76 6.74 -6.99
C PHE A 79 3.98 8.25 -7.13
N GLU A 80 3.59 8.83 -8.27
CA GLU A 80 3.67 10.27 -8.51
C GLU A 80 2.82 11.08 -7.51
N GLN A 81 1.61 10.62 -7.21
CA GLN A 81 0.74 11.27 -6.23
C GLN A 81 1.37 11.25 -4.83
N GLN A 82 1.89 10.11 -4.38
CA GLN A 82 2.55 10.01 -3.08
C GLN A 82 3.79 10.92 -3.03
N MET A 83 4.64 10.86 -4.06
CA MET A 83 5.85 11.67 -4.15
C MET A 83 5.53 13.16 -4.11
N SER A 84 4.45 13.59 -4.78
CA SER A 84 4.01 14.98 -4.75
C SER A 84 3.50 15.45 -3.38
N LEU A 85 2.98 14.54 -2.55
CA LEU A 85 2.40 14.88 -1.24
C LEU A 85 3.42 14.80 -0.10
N PHE A 86 4.32 13.81 -0.14
CA PHE A 86 5.18 13.47 1.00
C PHE A 86 6.67 13.37 0.65
N GLY A 87 7.04 13.43 -0.63
CA GLY A 87 8.44 13.40 -1.05
C GLY A 87 9.20 12.19 -0.50
N GLU A 88 10.37 12.46 0.09
CA GLU A 88 11.25 11.44 0.68
C GLU A 88 10.88 11.05 2.11
N ASP A 89 9.94 11.75 2.76
CA ASP A 89 9.49 11.47 4.13
C ASP A 89 8.60 10.20 4.21
N VAL A 90 8.15 9.70 3.05
CA VAL A 90 7.42 8.42 2.92
C VAL A 90 8.12 7.55 1.88
N LEU A 91 8.89 6.59 2.37
CA LEU A 91 9.52 5.57 1.53
C LEU A 91 8.57 4.40 1.34
N THR A 92 8.43 3.93 0.10
CA THR A 92 7.55 2.81 -0.23
C THR A 92 8.21 1.80 -1.14
N PHE A 93 7.86 0.53 -0.97
CA PHE A 93 8.14 -0.52 -1.93
C PHE A 93 6.99 -1.51 -1.94
N SER A 94 6.84 -2.26 -3.04
CA SER A 94 5.80 -3.27 -3.15
C SER A 94 6.34 -4.63 -3.56
N SER A 95 5.57 -5.65 -3.19
CA SER A 95 5.84 -7.05 -3.49
C SER A 95 4.52 -7.77 -3.81
N LEU A 96 4.63 -8.91 -4.48
CA LEU A 96 3.49 -9.78 -4.78
C LEU A 96 3.73 -11.14 -4.15
N LEU A 97 2.76 -11.60 -3.36
CA LEU A 97 2.82 -12.85 -2.63
C LEU A 97 1.76 -13.80 -3.20
N GLU A 98 2.14 -15.05 -3.45
CA GLU A 98 1.19 -16.10 -3.79
C GLU A 98 0.56 -16.68 -2.53
N ILE A 99 -0.77 -16.76 -2.51
CA ILE A 99 -1.52 -17.37 -1.42
C ILE A 99 -1.64 -18.87 -1.69
N HIS A 100 -0.91 -19.68 -0.92
CA HIS A 100 -1.04 -21.15 -0.98
C HIS A 100 -2.13 -21.70 -0.04
N LEU A 101 -2.49 -20.97 1.02
CA LEU A 101 -3.53 -21.33 1.98
C LEU A 101 -4.11 -20.07 2.65
N GLU A 102 -5.43 -19.97 2.72
CA GLU A 102 -6.16 -18.92 3.44
C GLU A 102 -7.48 -19.51 3.95
N GLY A 103 -7.90 -19.10 5.15
CA GLY A 103 -9.10 -19.61 5.85
C GLY A 103 -10.20 -18.57 6.00
#